data_AF-W2TAZ2-F1
#
_entry.id   AF-W2TAZ2-F1
#
_cell.length_a   1.000
_cell.length_b   1.000
_cell.length_c   1.000
_cell.angle_alpha   90.00
_cell.angle_beta   90.00
_cell.angle_gamma   90.00
#
_symmetry.space_group_name_H-M   'P 1'
#
loop_
_entity.id
_entity.type
_entity.pdbx_description
1 polymer ?
#
loop_
_entity_poly.entity_id
_entity_poly.type
_entity_poly.pdbx_seq_one_letter_code
_entity_poly.pdbx_strand_id
1 'polypeptide(L)' 'MASGKIRNPQDLFKVSEEGTEAAAATGMVMMMRSRPISPDFFADQPFVYGIFHGEEPIFIGQFC' A
#
# COMPACT_ATOMS: atom_id res chain seq x y z
N MET A 1 -21.88 8.20 30.94
CA MET A 1 -20.95 7.06 30.80
C MET A 1 -21.03 6.59 29.35
N ALA A 2 -20.07 6.97 28.51
CA ALA A 2 -20.08 6.60 27.10
C ALA A 2 -19.57 5.15 26.97
N SER A 3 -20.43 4.25 26.50
CA SER A 3 -20.05 2.87 26.19
C SER A 3 -19.13 2.89 24.98
N GLY A 4 -17.82 2.82 25.22
CA GLY A 4 -16.79 2.73 24.20
C GLY A 4 -16.89 1.39 23.49
N LYS A 5 -17.60 1.37 22.37
CA LYS A 5 -17.68 0.19 21.50
C LYS A 5 -16.31 -0.02 20.85
N ILE A 6 -15.59 -1.03 21.32
CA ILE A 6 -14.32 -1.48 20.75
C ILE A 6 -14.66 -1.93 19.32
N ARG A 7 -14.21 -1.16 18.34
CA ARG A 7 -14.38 -1.52 16.92
C ARG A 7 -13.59 -2.80 16.67
N ASN A 8 -14.11 -3.67 15.80
CA ASN A 8 -13.46 -4.94 15.53
C ASN A 8 -12.02 -4.69 15.04
N PRO A 9 -11.03 -5.50 15.42
CA PRO A 9 -9.61 -5.26 15.08
C PRO A 9 -9.36 -5.06 13.57
N GLN A 10 -10.23 -5.64 12.74
CA GLN A 10 -10.16 -5.58 11.28
C GLN A 10 -10.55 -4.21 10.71
N ASP A 11 -11.20 -3.33 11.49
CA ASP A 11 -11.58 -1.98 11.08
C ASP A 11 -10.41 -0.97 11.14
N LEU A 12 -9.25 -1.35 11.68
CA LEU A 12 -8.13 -0.42 11.88
C LEU A 12 -7.23 -0.27 10.64
N PHE A 13 -7.21 -1.27 9.76
CA PHE A 13 -6.32 -1.31 8.59
C PHE A 13 -7.13 -1.24 7.29
N LYS A 14 -7.39 -0.03 6.81
CA LYS A 14 -8.08 0.22 5.53
C LYS A 14 -7.04 0.51 4.45
N VAL A 15 -6.87 -0.42 3.52
CA VAL A 15 -6.16 -0.18 2.26
C VAL A 15 -7.20 0.25 1.22
N SER A 16 -7.03 1.42 0.62
CA SER A 16 -7.80 1.84 -0.56
C SER A 16 -6.85 2.26 -1.66
N GLU A 17 -7.38 2.40 -2.87
CA GLU A 17 -6.69 2.99 -4.02
C GLU A 17 -6.38 4.50 -3.83
N GLU A 18 -6.89 5.08 -2.74
CA GLU A 18 -6.72 6.50 -2.43
C GLU A 18 -5.29 6.75 -1.96
N GLY A 19 -4.43 7.04 -2.94
CA GLY A 19 -3.02 7.38 -2.71
C GLY A 19 -2.09 7.02 -3.87
N THR A 20 -2.33 7.50 -5.10
CA THR A 20 -1.38 7.30 -6.24
C THR A 20 -1.54 8.34 -7.38
N GLU A 21 -2.22 9.48 -7.22
CA GLU A 21 -2.23 10.50 -8.31
C GLU A 21 -0.82 11.07 -8.60
N ALA A 22 0.09 11.05 -7.62
CA ALA A 22 1.44 11.61 -7.75
C ALA A 22 2.43 10.72 -8.54
N ALA A 23 2.28 9.38 -8.54
CA ALA A 23 3.21 8.49 -9.24
C ALA A 23 3.01 8.51 -10.78
N ALA A 24 1.81 8.83 -11.25
CA ALA A 24 1.48 8.91 -12.67
C ALA A 24 2.07 10.17 -13.36
N ALA A 25 2.21 11.28 -12.64
CA ALA A 25 2.59 12.56 -13.22
C ALA A 25 4.11 12.77 -13.36
N THR A 26 4.94 12.15 -12.52
CA THR A 26 6.38 12.48 -12.43
C THR A 26 7.28 11.73 -13.41
N GLY A 27 6.81 10.64 -14.05
CA GLY A 27 7.65 9.78 -14.91
C GLY A 27 7.36 9.82 -16.41
N MET A 28 6.13 10.16 -16.83
CA MET A 28 5.69 9.89 -18.21
C MET A 28 5.97 11.02 -19.21
N VAL A 29 6.05 12.28 -18.79
CA VAL A 29 6.10 13.40 -19.76
C VAL A 29 7.49 13.61 -20.39
N MET A 30 8.58 13.20 -19.73
CA MET A 30 9.94 13.54 -20.18
C MET A 30 10.74 12.40 -20.84
N MET A 31 10.28 11.14 -20.80
CA MET A 31 11.09 9.96 -21.22
C MET A 31 10.40 8.94 -22.15
N MET A 32 9.25 9.23 -22.75
CA MET A 32 8.63 8.30 -23.70
C MET A 32 9.26 8.37 -25.10
N ARG A 33 10.47 7.81 -25.24
CA ARG A 33 10.99 7.30 -26.53
C ARG A 33 11.12 5.77 -26.57
N SER A 34 10.91 5.10 -25.43
CA SER A 34 10.90 3.63 -25.31
C SER A 34 9.97 3.20 -24.17
N ARG A 35 9.25 2.09 -24.34
CA ARG A 35 8.35 1.54 -23.30
C ARG A 35 9.20 0.96 -22.15
N PRO A 36 9.14 1.51 -20.93
CA PRO A 36 9.75 0.85 -19.77
C PRO A 36 9.01 -0.48 -19.54
N ILE A 37 9.76 -1.58 -19.51
CA ILE A 37 9.22 -2.90 -19.14
C ILE A 37 9.43 -3.04 -17.64
N SER A 38 8.38 -2.78 -16.87
CA SER A 38 8.32 -3.16 -15.46
C SER A 38 7.87 -4.63 -15.34
N PRO A 39 8.42 -5.42 -14.41
CA PRO A 39 7.87 -6.73 -14.11
C PRO A 39 6.46 -6.59 -13.52
N ASP A 40 5.57 -7.51 -13.89
CA ASP A 40 4.23 -7.58 -13.29
C ASP A 40 4.32 -8.19 -11.88
N PHE A 41 3.59 -7.61 -10.93
CA PHE A 41 3.46 -8.13 -9.56
C PHE A 41 1.99 -8.38 -9.24
N PHE A 42 1.64 -9.64 -9.01
CA PHE A 42 0.30 -10.07 -8.61
C PHE A 42 0.38 -10.62 -7.19
N ALA A 43 -0.31 -9.96 -6.24
CA ALA A 43 -0.44 -10.42 -4.86
C ALA A 43 -1.66 -11.35 -4.72
N ASP A 44 -1.70 -12.41 -5.53
CA ASP A 44 -2.84 -13.35 -5.65
C ASP A 44 -2.73 -14.57 -4.71
N GLN A 45 -1.71 -14.59 -3.86
CA GLN A 45 -1.44 -15.63 -2.87
C GLN A 45 -0.96 -14.99 -1.56
N PRO A 46 -0.94 -15.73 -0.43
CA PRO A 46 -0.57 -15.16 0.86
C PRO A 46 0.79 -14.43 0.83
N PHE A 47 0.85 -13.24 1.44
CA PHE A 47 2.04 -12.40 1.46
C PHE A 47 2.25 -11.70 2.80
N VAL A 48 3.49 -11.30 3.07
CA VAL A 48 3.86 -10.48 4.24
C VAL A 48 3.92 -9.01 3.83
N TYR A 49 3.45 -8.12 4.69
CA TYR A 49 3.49 -6.68 4.47
C TYR A 49 4.01 -5.94 5.71
N GLY A 50 4.54 -4.74 5.49
CA GLY A 50 4.96 -3.86 6.58
C GLY A 50 4.83 -2.38 6.22
N ILE A 51 4.61 -1.55 7.24
CA ILE A 51 4.64 -0.09 7.15
C ILE A 51 5.86 0.40 7.91
N PHE A 52 6.67 1.23 7.27
CA PHE A 52 7.93 1.73 7.81
C PHE A 52 7.94 3.26 7.90
N HIS A 53 8.67 3.79 8.88
CA HIS A 53 9.10 5.18 8.90
C HIS A 53 10.62 5.21 8.74
N GLY A 54 11.08 5.53 7.53
CA GLY A 54 12.48 5.28 7.16
C GLY A 54 12.76 3.79 7.14
N GLU A 55 13.75 3.35 7.90
CA GLU A 55 14.12 1.92 8.03
C GLU A 55 13.42 1.24 9.21
N GLU A 56 12.67 1.99 10.03
CA GLU A 56 12.03 1.45 11.24
C GLU A 56 10.63 0.89 10.93
N PRO A 57 10.34 -0.38 11.23
CA PRO A 57 9.01 -0.96 11.04
C PRO A 57 8.04 -0.46 12.13
N ILE A 58 6.94 0.16 11.70
CA ILE A 58 5.82 0.56 12.57
C ILE A 58 4.80 -0.58 12.66
N PHE A 59 4.56 -1.29 11.56
CA PHE A 59 3.67 -2.44 11.49
C PHE A 59 4.25 -3.53 10.61
N ILE A 60 4.04 -4.78 11.00
CA ILE A 60 4.34 -5.97 10.20
C ILE A 60 3.14 -6.92 10.33
N GLY A 61 2.71 -7.51 9.22
CA GLY A 61 1.59 -8.43 9.18
C GLY A 61 1.67 -9.41 8.01
N GLN A 62 0.80 -10.40 8.03
CA GLN A 62 0.57 -11.29 6.88
C GLN A 62 -0.87 -11.12 6.38
N PHE A 63 -1.05 -11.28 5.08
CA PHE A 63 -2.34 -11.39 4.44
C PHE A 63 -2.49 -12.80 3.88
N CYS A 64 -3.64 -13.42 4.12
CA CYS A 64 -4.00 -14.76 3.65
C CYS A 64 -5.34 -14.72 2.93
#